data_AF-A0A9P8SY49-F1
#
_entry.id   AF-A0A9P8SY49-F1
#
_cell.length_a   1.000
_cell.length_b   1.000
_cell.length_c   1.000
_cell.angle_alpha   90.00
_cell.angle_beta   90.00
_cell.angle_gamma   90.00
#
_symmetry.space_group_name_H-M   'P 1'
#
loop_
_entity.id
_entity.type
_entity.pdbx_description
1 polymer ?
#
loop_
_entity_poly.entity_id
_entity_poly.type
_entity_poly.pdbx_seq_one_letter_code
_entity_poly.pdbx_strand_id
1 'polypeptide(L)'
;MPITENDIGKREANYIAQQIARTKEIKKLAGPQGPLDHAGLHFGQSSVDIPLPDNLIYENVVCAIGEDIKYRHALRLTSTFQIKVEPNQTLRDIISTVIRRTNVSARDSDLLAEFLAHYEKLRFSGQPITKAEFLTFLRLWDNTRTILRRQL
;
A
#
# COMPACT_ATOMS: atom_id res chain seq x y z
N MET A 1 -20.18 -23.49 -14.35
CA MET A 1 -19.53 -23.14 -15.64
C MET A 1 -19.58 -21.62 -15.77
N PRO A 2 -18.49 -20.96 -16.19
CA PRO A 2 -18.55 -19.53 -16.49
C PRO A 2 -19.34 -19.29 -17.79
N ILE A 3 -20.05 -18.16 -17.85
CA ILE A 3 -20.78 -17.71 -19.04
C ILE A 3 -19.75 -17.29 -20.10
N THR A 4 -19.90 -17.81 -21.30
CA THR A 4 -19.07 -17.58 -22.49
C THR A 4 -19.86 -16.82 -23.55
N GLU A 5 -19.19 -16.32 -24.58
CA GLU A 5 -19.84 -15.58 -25.70
C GLU A 5 -20.89 -16.42 -26.45
N ASN A 6 -20.80 -17.75 -26.36
CA ASN A 6 -21.77 -18.69 -26.94
C ASN A 6 -23.06 -18.80 -26.12
N ASP A 7 -23.06 -18.31 -24.88
CA ASP A 7 -24.22 -18.36 -23.97
C ASP A 7 -25.15 -17.14 -24.13
N ILE A 8 -24.82 -16.23 -25.05
CA ILE A 8 -25.55 -14.97 -25.31
C ILE A 8 -25.81 -14.81 -26.80
N GLY A 9 -26.93 -14.17 -27.15
CA GLY A 9 -27.25 -13.89 -28.55
C GLY A 9 -26.21 -12.96 -29.20
N LYS A 10 -25.95 -13.15 -30.50
CA LYS A 10 -24.95 -12.38 -31.26
C LYS A 10 -25.16 -10.86 -31.16
N ARG A 11 -26.42 -10.40 -31.08
CA ARG A 11 -26.76 -8.98 -31.01
C ARG A 11 -26.36 -8.39 -29.66
N GLU A 12 -26.61 -9.13 -28.60
CA GLU A 12 -26.30 -8.79 -27.21
C GLU A 12 -24.78 -8.79 -27.00
N ALA A 13 -24.06 -9.80 -27.52
CA ALA A 13 -22.61 -9.86 -27.48
C ALA A 13 -21.96 -8.65 -28.19
N ASN A 14 -22.45 -8.30 -29.40
CA ASN A 14 -21.97 -7.13 -30.13
C ASN A 14 -22.23 -5.82 -29.38
N TYR A 15 -23.41 -5.68 -28.77
CA TYR A 15 -23.73 -4.50 -27.97
C TYR A 15 -22.81 -4.39 -26.75
N ILE A 16 -22.58 -5.48 -26.02
CA ILE A 16 -21.66 -5.52 -24.88
C ILE A 16 -20.25 -5.13 -25.32
N ALA A 17 -19.74 -5.69 -26.43
CA ALA A 17 -18.42 -5.36 -26.97
C ALA A 17 -18.30 -3.87 -27.33
N GLN A 18 -19.32 -3.29 -27.97
CA GLN A 18 -19.37 -1.85 -28.28
C GLN A 18 -19.38 -0.99 -27.02
N GLN A 19 -20.16 -1.35 -26.00
CA GLN A 19 -20.17 -0.60 -24.75
C GLN A 19 -18.81 -0.73 -24.03
N ILE A 20 -18.19 -1.91 -23.97
CA ILE A 20 -16.84 -2.07 -23.40
C ILE A 20 -15.82 -1.19 -24.11
N ALA A 21 -15.85 -1.14 -25.45
CA ALA A 21 -14.98 -0.28 -26.24
C ALA A 21 -15.21 1.20 -25.92
N ARG A 22 -16.49 1.63 -25.90
CA ARG A 22 -16.88 2.99 -25.54
C ARG A 22 -16.42 3.39 -24.14
N THR A 23 -16.58 2.50 -23.15
CA THR A 23 -16.13 2.79 -21.77
C THR A 23 -14.61 2.90 -21.69
N LYS A 24 -13.86 2.12 -22.48
CA LYS A 24 -12.39 2.27 -22.58
C LYS A 24 -11.99 3.62 -23.17
N GLU A 25 -12.70 4.11 -24.19
CA GLU A 25 -12.45 5.43 -24.78
C GLU A 25 -12.76 6.57 -23.80
N ILE A 26 -13.93 6.52 -23.15
CA ILE A 26 -14.31 7.50 -22.11
C ILE A 26 -13.27 7.50 -20.99
N LYS A 27 -12.80 6.32 -20.55
CA LYS A 27 -11.78 6.21 -19.51
C LYS A 27 -10.45 6.85 -19.90
N LYS A 28 -10.05 6.77 -21.18
CA LYS A 28 -8.85 7.46 -21.68
C LYS A 28 -8.99 8.98 -21.64
N LEU A 29 -10.20 9.49 -21.87
CA LEU A 29 -10.49 10.93 -21.89
C LEU A 29 -10.78 11.51 -20.50
N ALA A 30 -11.23 10.68 -19.56
CA ALA A 30 -11.58 11.07 -18.20
C ALA A 30 -10.37 11.19 -17.25
N GLY A 31 -9.21 10.67 -17.65
CA GLY A 31 -7.96 10.83 -16.90
C GLY A 31 -7.33 12.22 -17.14
N PRO A 32 -6.56 12.76 -16.18
CA PRO A 32 -5.79 13.98 -16.39
C PRO A 32 -4.94 13.91 -17.68
N GLN A 33 -4.98 14.98 -18.46
CA GLN A 33 -4.26 15.10 -19.75
C GLN A 33 -2.76 15.36 -19.58
N GLY A 34 -2.26 15.40 -18.33
CA GLY A 34 -0.86 15.65 -17.98
C GLY A 34 -0.53 15.16 -16.56
N PRO A 35 0.76 15.20 -16.15
CA PRO A 35 1.16 14.80 -14.81
C PRO A 35 0.51 15.72 -13.77
N LEU A 36 -0.13 15.11 -12.76
CA LEU A 36 -0.83 15.80 -11.70
C LEU A 36 -0.16 15.43 -10.37
N ASP A 37 0.48 16.39 -9.72
CA ASP A 37 1.05 16.21 -8.39
C ASP A 37 0.01 16.62 -7.34
N HIS A 38 -0.70 15.63 -6.79
CA HIS A 38 -1.74 15.84 -5.79
C HIS A 38 -1.39 15.08 -4.51
N ALA A 39 -1.53 15.74 -3.35
CA ALA A 39 -1.34 15.07 -2.07
C ALA A 39 -2.39 13.96 -1.89
N GLY A 40 -1.95 12.75 -1.61
CA GLY A 40 -2.81 11.57 -1.43
C GLY A 40 -3.10 10.76 -2.71
N LEU A 41 -2.80 11.26 -3.91
CA LEU A 41 -3.06 10.56 -5.18
C LEU A 41 -1.91 10.72 -6.18
N HIS A 42 -1.41 9.59 -6.68
CA HIS A 42 -0.43 9.57 -7.76
C HIS A 42 -1.09 9.58 -9.14
N PHE A 43 -0.73 10.53 -10.01
CA PHE A 43 -1.09 10.46 -11.43
C PHE A 43 0.00 11.05 -12.33
N GLY A 44 0.56 10.22 -13.23
CA GLY A 44 1.43 10.67 -14.31
C GLY A 44 2.88 10.20 -14.23
N GLN A 45 3.60 10.37 -15.35
CA GLN A 45 5.02 10.05 -15.47
C GLN A 45 5.83 10.96 -14.54
N SER A 46 6.15 10.45 -13.36
CA SER A 46 7.06 11.13 -12.46
C SER A 46 8.45 11.17 -13.09
N SER A 47 8.92 12.38 -13.37
CA SER A 47 10.28 12.67 -13.84
C SER A 47 11.37 12.40 -12.79
N VAL A 48 11.05 11.74 -11.66
CA VAL A 48 11.96 11.55 -10.53
C VAL A 48 11.87 10.10 -10.03
N ASP A 49 12.91 9.34 -10.40
CA ASP A 49 13.54 8.12 -9.88
C ASP A 49 12.74 6.86 -9.51
N ILE A 50 11.43 6.92 -9.20
CA ILE A 50 10.65 5.70 -8.89
C ILE A 50 9.28 5.77 -9.59
N PRO A 51 9.02 4.91 -10.60
CA PRO A 51 7.72 4.83 -11.23
C PRO A 51 6.71 4.20 -10.27
N LEU A 52 5.78 5.00 -9.75
CA LEU A 52 4.65 4.51 -8.97
C LEU A 52 3.46 4.23 -9.92
N PRO A 53 2.58 3.27 -9.59
CA PRO A 53 1.39 3.02 -10.40
C PRO A 53 0.44 4.23 -10.44
N ASP A 54 -0.19 4.46 -11.59
CA ASP A 54 -1.23 5.47 -11.72
C ASP A 54 -2.44 5.15 -10.82
N ASN A 55 -3.03 6.19 -10.23
CA ASN A 55 -4.15 6.14 -9.29
C ASN A 55 -3.80 5.46 -7.96
N LEU A 56 -2.52 5.37 -7.61
CA LEU A 56 -2.10 4.92 -6.28
C LEU A 56 -2.55 5.94 -5.23
N ILE A 57 -3.41 5.48 -4.32
CA ILE A 57 -3.83 6.24 -3.13
C ILE A 57 -2.89 5.86 -1.99
N TYR A 58 -2.06 6.82 -1.54
CA TYR A 58 -1.03 6.57 -0.54
C TYR A 58 -1.61 6.11 0.81
N GLU A 59 -2.76 6.67 1.19
CA GLU A 59 -3.46 6.32 2.42
C GLU A 59 -3.84 4.84 2.47
N ASN A 60 -4.34 4.27 1.37
CA ASN A 60 -4.71 2.85 1.30
C ASN A 60 -3.51 1.94 1.59
N VAL A 61 -2.32 2.30 1.10
CA VAL A 61 -1.10 1.52 1.30
C VAL A 61 -0.64 1.59 2.76
N VAL A 62 -0.66 2.79 3.37
CA VAL A 62 -0.33 2.98 4.78
C VAL A 62 -1.35 2.26 5.67
N CYS A 63 -2.63 2.33 5.33
CA CYS A 63 -3.72 1.71 6.06
C CYS A 63 -3.64 0.17 6.07
N ALA A 64 -3.19 -0.42 4.97
CA ALA A 64 -3.11 -1.88 4.79
C ALA A 64 -2.35 -2.61 5.90
N ILE A 65 -1.27 -2.03 6.45
CA ILE A 65 -0.49 -2.67 7.53
C ILE A 65 -1.34 -2.87 8.78
N GLY A 66 -2.05 -1.82 9.21
CA GLY A 66 -2.93 -1.90 10.37
C GLY A 66 -4.19 -2.73 10.12
N GLU A 67 -4.66 -2.81 8.87
CA GLU A 67 -5.78 -3.69 8.50
C GLU A 67 -5.41 -5.17 8.57
N ASP A 68 -4.22 -5.54 8.11
CA ASP A 68 -3.68 -6.90 8.24
C ASP A 68 -3.64 -7.32 9.72
N ILE A 69 -3.15 -6.43 10.59
CA ILE A 69 -3.10 -6.70 12.03
C ILE A 69 -4.51 -6.80 12.63
N LYS A 70 -5.37 -5.81 12.37
CA LYS A 70 -6.69 -5.69 13.00
C LYS A 70 -7.66 -6.80 12.57
N TYR A 71 -7.69 -7.11 11.29
CA TYR A 71 -8.71 -7.99 10.71
C TYR A 71 -8.19 -9.39 10.40
N ARG A 72 -6.89 -9.55 10.17
CA ARG A 72 -6.30 -10.85 9.82
C ARG A 72 -5.44 -11.44 10.93
N HIS A 73 -5.24 -10.72 12.03
CA HIS A 73 -4.40 -11.13 13.16
C HIS A 73 -3.02 -11.61 12.69
N ALA A 74 -2.48 -10.92 11.68
CA ALA A 74 -1.22 -11.27 11.05
C ALA A 74 -0.50 -10.01 10.57
N LEU A 75 0.82 -10.05 10.56
CA LEU A 75 1.65 -9.02 9.93
C LEU A 75 2.48 -9.67 8.83
N ARG A 76 2.19 -9.33 7.57
CA ARG A 76 2.97 -9.79 6.42
C ARG A 76 4.21 -8.93 6.24
N LEU A 77 5.38 -9.55 6.29
CA LEU A 77 6.65 -8.89 6.00
C LEU A 77 7.10 -9.16 4.56
N THR A 78 6.74 -10.30 3.98
CA THR A 78 6.98 -10.59 2.56
C THR A 78 5.80 -11.38 1.98
N SER A 79 5.86 -11.72 0.70
CA SER A 79 4.87 -12.61 0.06
C SER A 79 4.83 -14.01 0.68
N THR A 80 5.93 -14.47 1.29
CA THR A 80 6.07 -15.82 1.85
C THR A 80 6.21 -15.86 3.36
N PHE A 81 6.44 -14.71 4.01
CA PHE A 81 6.66 -14.63 5.45
C PHE A 81 5.65 -13.69 6.12
N GLN A 82 4.92 -14.24 7.06
CA GLN A 82 4.00 -13.53 7.93
C GLN A 82 4.16 -14.00 9.37
N ILE A 83 3.97 -13.09 10.32
CA ILE A 83 3.91 -13.42 11.74
C ILE A 83 2.46 -13.41 12.19
N LYS A 84 2.11 -14.32 13.11
CA LYS A 84 0.84 -14.28 13.82
C LYS A 84 0.88 -13.15 14.84
N VAL A 85 -0.21 -12.40 14.93
CA VAL A 85 -0.35 -11.29 15.88
C VAL A 85 -1.45 -11.64 16.86
N GLU A 86 -1.19 -11.43 18.15
CA GLU A 86 -2.17 -11.74 19.18
C GLU A 86 -3.35 -10.76 19.14
N PRO A 87 -4.54 -11.15 19.64
CA PRO A 87 -5.68 -10.24 19.74
C PRO A 87 -5.30 -8.96 20.50
N ASN A 88 -5.74 -7.81 19.99
CA ASN A 88 -5.47 -6.48 20.54
C ASN A 88 -4.01 -5.99 20.48
N GLN A 89 -3.08 -6.75 19.90
CA GLN A 89 -1.75 -6.20 19.59
C GLN A 89 -1.80 -5.22 18.42
N THR A 90 -1.07 -4.13 18.55
CA THR A 90 -0.87 -3.13 17.50
C THR A 90 0.50 -3.28 16.84
N LEU A 91 0.70 -2.61 15.70
CA LEU A 91 2.03 -2.53 15.08
C LEU A 91 3.08 -1.94 16.05
N ARG A 92 2.66 -0.97 16.87
CA ARG A 92 3.50 -0.36 17.89
C ARG A 92 3.94 -1.36 18.94
N ASP A 93 3.06 -2.24 19.38
CA ASP A 93 3.40 -3.25 20.40
C ASP A 93 4.42 -4.25 19.85
N ILE A 94 4.24 -4.69 18.61
CA ILE A 94 5.17 -5.61 17.92
C ILE A 94 6.56 -4.98 17.81
N ILE A 95 6.63 -3.76 17.28
CA ILE A 95 7.92 -3.07 17.08
C ILE A 95 8.58 -2.75 18.42
N SER A 96 7.82 -2.26 19.41
CA SER A 96 8.34 -1.96 20.74
C SER A 96 8.89 -3.20 21.44
N THR A 97 8.25 -4.36 21.23
CA THR A 97 8.74 -5.64 21.76
C THR A 97 10.07 -6.01 21.14
N VAL A 98 10.24 -5.82 19.83
CA VAL A 98 11.53 -6.07 19.15
C VAL A 98 12.60 -5.12 19.65
N ILE A 99 12.32 -3.81 19.75
CA ILE A 99 13.27 -2.81 20.26
C ILE A 99 13.79 -3.16 21.66
N ARG A 100 12.93 -3.70 22.54
CA ARG A 100 13.31 -4.07 23.92
C ARG A 100 14.21 -5.31 24.01
N ARG A 101 14.40 -6.07 22.92
CA ARG A 101 15.27 -7.25 22.94
C ARG A 101 16.74 -6.84 22.96
N THR A 102 17.54 -7.53 23.78
CA THR A 102 18.97 -7.24 23.99
C THR A 102 19.84 -7.40 22.74
N ASN A 103 19.33 -8.06 21.70
CA ASN A 103 20.11 -8.43 20.50
C ASN A 103 19.85 -7.49 19.31
N VAL A 104 19.08 -6.42 19.50
CA VAL A 104 18.84 -5.40 18.48
C VAL A 104 19.93 -4.34 18.56
N SER A 105 20.54 -4.01 17.42
CA SER A 105 21.54 -2.96 17.36
C SER A 105 20.91 -1.59 17.62
N ALA A 106 21.66 -0.64 18.19
CA ALA A 106 21.17 0.73 18.43
C ALA A 106 20.64 1.37 17.14
N ARG A 107 21.35 1.18 16.02
CA ARG A 107 20.92 1.64 14.70
C ARG A 107 19.58 1.04 14.25
N ASP A 108 19.39 -0.27 14.44
CA ASP A 108 18.12 -0.92 14.08
C ASP A 108 16.99 -0.40 14.97
N SER A 109 17.24 -0.18 16.26
CA SER A 109 16.28 0.42 17.20
C SER A 109 15.85 1.82 16.76
N ASP A 110 16.80 2.67 16.39
CA ASP A 110 16.53 4.04 15.93
C ASP A 110 15.69 4.05 14.65
N LEU A 111 16.01 3.18 13.68
CA LEU A 111 15.24 3.03 12.44
C LEU A 111 13.81 2.55 12.70
N LEU A 112 13.62 1.61 13.63
CA LEU A 112 12.30 1.13 14.02
C LEU A 112 11.47 2.24 14.70
N ALA A 113 12.10 3.05 15.56
CA ALA A 113 11.45 4.18 16.20
C ALA A 113 11.10 5.29 15.20
N GLU A 114 12.00 5.61 14.27
CA GLU A 114 11.78 6.57 13.18
C GLU A 114 10.60 6.13 12.30
N PHE A 115 10.59 4.86 11.88
CA PHE A 115 9.49 4.30 11.12
C PHE A 115 8.15 4.45 11.87
N LEU A 116 8.12 4.09 13.15
CA LEU A 116 6.90 4.11 13.94
C LEU A 116 6.34 5.53 14.07
N ALA A 117 7.19 6.52 14.36
CA ALA A 117 6.80 7.91 14.43
C ALA A 117 6.24 8.41 13.08
N HIS A 118 6.91 8.08 11.98
CA HIS A 118 6.47 8.48 10.65
C HIS A 118 5.15 7.81 10.25
N TYR A 119 5.02 6.50 10.48
CA TYR A 119 3.80 5.74 10.20
C TYR A 119 2.60 6.29 10.95
N GLU A 120 2.74 6.59 12.24
CA GLU A 120 1.65 7.12 13.05
C GLU A 120 1.27 8.54 12.67
N LYS A 121 2.26 9.39 12.32
CA LYS A 121 1.99 10.69 11.73
C LYS A 121 1.11 10.54 10.48
N LEU A 122 1.49 9.65 9.57
CA LEU A 122 0.72 9.44 8.34
C LEU A 122 -0.68 8.87 8.60
N ARG A 123 -0.80 7.96 9.56
CA ARG A 123 -2.07 7.26 9.82
C ARG A 123 -3.07 8.08 10.64
N PHE A 124 -2.59 8.91 11.55
CA PHE A 124 -3.44 9.55 12.56
C PHE A 124 -3.47 11.08 12.50
N SER A 125 -2.71 11.71 11.59
CA SER A 125 -2.75 13.17 11.43
C SER A 125 -4.02 13.69 10.78
N GLY A 126 -4.73 12.87 10.01
CA GLY A 126 -5.88 13.29 9.18
C GLY A 126 -5.50 14.22 8.01
N GLN A 127 -4.20 14.42 7.75
CA GLN A 127 -3.70 15.24 6.66
C GLN A 127 -3.45 14.38 5.41
N PRO A 128 -3.68 14.91 4.19
CA PRO A 128 -3.31 14.22 2.96
C PRO A 128 -1.81 13.91 2.92
N ILE A 129 -1.46 12.68 2.57
CA ILE A 129 -0.07 12.21 2.51
C ILE A 129 0.62 12.78 1.28
N THR A 130 1.74 13.48 1.44
CA THR A 130 2.51 13.95 0.28
C THR A 130 3.34 12.81 -0.35
N LYS A 131 3.70 12.94 -1.62
CA LYS A 131 4.55 11.95 -2.30
C LYS A 131 5.90 11.75 -1.57
N ALA A 132 6.54 12.82 -1.10
CA ALA A 132 7.81 12.74 -0.38
C ALA A 132 7.68 11.95 0.93
N GLU A 133 6.61 12.18 1.69
CA GLU A 133 6.34 11.42 2.91
C GLU A 133 6.02 9.96 2.60
N PHE A 134 5.29 9.70 1.52
CA PHE A 134 4.99 8.34 1.08
C PHE A 134 6.25 7.57 0.67
N LEU A 135 7.15 8.18 -0.10
CA LEU A 135 8.43 7.56 -0.46
C LEU A 135 9.31 7.30 0.78
N THR A 136 9.32 8.24 1.73
CA THR A 136 10.00 8.07 3.02
C THR A 136 9.41 6.88 3.78
N PHE A 137 8.08 6.76 3.81
CA PHE A 137 7.39 5.63 4.40
C PHE A 137 7.79 4.30 3.75
N LEU A 138 7.83 4.21 2.42
CA LEU A 138 8.23 2.98 1.72
C LEU A 138 9.66 2.56 2.07
N ARG A 139 10.59 3.53 2.10
CA ARG A 139 12.00 3.28 2.46
C ARG A 139 12.13 2.79 3.90
N LEU A 140 11.47 3.48 4.84
CA LEU A 140 11.50 3.10 6.25
C LEU A 140 10.83 1.74 6.49
N TRP A 141 9.73 1.46 5.79
CA TRP A 141 9.04 0.18 5.87
C TRP A 141 9.90 -0.98 5.37
N ASP A 142 10.65 -0.79 4.28
CA ASP A 142 11.55 -1.83 3.77
C ASP A 142 12.64 -2.22 4.78
N ASN A 143 13.27 -1.22 5.41
CA ASN A 143 14.21 -1.42 6.49
C ASN A 143 13.56 -2.13 7.69
N THR A 144 12.39 -1.66 8.13
CA THR A 144 11.63 -2.25 9.24
C THR A 144 11.32 -3.72 8.98
N ARG A 145 10.83 -4.09 7.79
CA ARG A 145 10.54 -5.50 7.46
C ARG A 145 11.79 -6.38 7.53
N THR A 146 12.93 -5.87 7.04
CA THR A 146 14.22 -6.56 7.10
C THR A 146 14.68 -6.77 8.54
N ILE A 147 14.52 -5.76 9.40
CA ILE A 147 14.85 -5.86 10.83
C ILE A 147 13.91 -6.86 11.53
N LEU A 148 12.60 -6.71 11.36
CA LEU A 148 11.60 -7.57 11.99
C LEU A 148 11.80 -9.04 11.60
N ARG A 149 12.08 -9.33 10.32
CA ARG A 149 12.34 -10.70 9.85
C ARG A 149 13.59 -11.33 10.46
N ARG A 150 14.61 -10.52 10.81
CA ARG A 150 15.82 -11.03 11.48
C ARG A 150 15.55 -11.33 12.97
N GLN A 151 14.58 -10.66 13.56
CA GLN A 151 14.33 -10.69 15.00
C GLN A 151 13.15 -11.58 15.40
N LEU A 152 12.20 -11.85 14.50
CA LEU A 152 10.99 -12.64 14.72
C LEU A 152 11.01 -13.91 13.86
#